data_AF-A0A382Z6D8-F1
#
_entry.id   AF-A0A382Z6D8-F1
#
_cell.length_a   1.000
_cell.length_b   1.000
_cell.length_c   1.000
_cell.angle_alpha   90.00
_cell.angle_beta   90.00
_cell.angle_gamma   90.00
#
_symmetry.space_group_name_H-M   'P 1'
#
loop_
_entity.id
_entity.type
_entity.pdbx_description
1 polymer ?
#
loop_
_entity_poly.entity_id
_entity_poly.type
_entity_poly.pdbx_seq_one_letter_code
_entity_poly.pdbx_strand_id
1 'polypeptide(L)'
;QGNLDNLPYGSYFANLITSGSMLTEGNLPGQDATQLMDLLRPAGGVVMLGHMAGKLSEQSIQDWFRKGGTQCTVSDANGGLWAHVKRGKLEGAGDWTHQYGLADNTTNSRDDLVRGEMGILWWGEPGPRPMPDRGGRNPAPLSANGRMFVQGDRVLFGLDAYNGTVLWTFFSPEMRRSNMPRDGSNMVATDDTLYITIGGECIALDAQTGKRRVSVQAPQGRDVGWLSANNKQLLTTTVKNGSGYKADEGEWYNDGSVD
;
A
#
# COMPACT_ATOMS: atom_id res chain seq x y z
N GLN A 1 13.51 27.41 9.82
CA GLN A 1 13.52 26.53 8.63
C GLN A 1 14.63 25.50 8.81
N GLY A 2 14.35 24.22 8.62
CA GLY A 2 15.39 23.17 8.60
C GLY A 2 16.11 23.16 7.26
N ASN A 3 17.37 22.72 7.23
CA ASN A 3 18.07 22.50 5.98
C ASN A 3 17.45 21.27 5.28
N LEU A 4 17.09 21.39 4.00
CA LEU A 4 16.61 20.26 3.18
C LEU A 4 17.63 19.13 3.16
N ASP A 5 18.93 19.44 3.18
CA ASP A 5 20.01 18.45 3.19
C ASP A 5 20.12 17.66 4.50
N ASN A 6 19.37 18.04 5.55
CA ASN A 6 19.43 17.40 6.86
C ASN A 6 18.04 17.32 7.51
N LEU A 7 17.11 16.69 6.80
CA LEU A 7 15.78 16.38 7.33
C LEU A 7 15.81 15.06 8.12
N PRO A 8 15.15 14.99 9.29
CA PRO A 8 15.15 13.80 10.14
C PRO A 8 14.16 12.72 9.65
N TYR A 9 13.95 12.62 8.32
CA TYR A 9 13.00 11.70 7.71
C TYR A 9 13.74 10.71 6.82
N GLY A 10 13.35 9.43 6.89
CA GLY A 10 13.83 8.41 5.97
C GLY A 10 13.35 8.66 4.54
N SER A 11 13.97 7.97 3.58
CA SER A 11 13.49 7.98 2.18
C SER A 11 12.01 7.58 2.10
N TYR A 12 11.31 8.12 1.10
CA TYR A 12 9.91 7.79 0.78
C TYR A 12 8.87 8.13 1.87
N PHE A 13 9.26 8.87 2.91
CA PHE A 13 8.40 9.22 4.03
C PHE A 13 7.11 9.96 3.63
N ALA A 14 7.17 10.86 2.65
CA ALA A 14 6.09 11.82 2.40
C ALA A 14 5.11 11.39 1.30
N ASN A 15 3.81 11.32 1.64
CA ASN A 15 2.74 11.13 0.66
C ASN A 15 2.45 12.39 -0.16
N LEU A 16 2.63 13.57 0.44
CA LEU A 16 2.42 14.89 -0.15
C LEU A 16 3.52 15.84 0.32
N ILE A 17 4.14 16.57 -0.61
CA ILE A 17 5.10 17.63 -0.30
C ILE A 17 4.58 18.96 -0.83
N THR A 18 4.60 19.99 0.02
CA THR A 18 4.23 21.37 -0.31
C THR A 18 5.29 22.34 0.23
N SER A 19 5.31 23.59 -0.24
CA SER A 19 6.25 24.61 0.24
C SER A 19 5.55 25.94 0.50
N GLY A 20 5.53 26.36 1.76
CA GLY A 20 5.02 27.67 2.16
C GLY A 20 5.91 28.81 1.66
N SER A 21 7.23 28.68 1.74
CA SER A 21 8.17 29.72 1.28
C SER A 21 8.15 29.91 -0.23
N MET A 22 7.91 28.85 -1.00
CA MET A 22 7.72 29.01 -2.45
C MET A 22 6.40 29.73 -2.76
N LEU A 23 5.34 29.40 -2.00
CA LEU A 23 4.01 29.98 -2.16
C LEU A 23 4.01 31.48 -1.88
N THR A 24 4.59 31.92 -0.76
CA THR A 24 4.50 33.31 -0.28
C THR A 24 5.70 34.16 -0.68
N GLU A 25 6.92 33.60 -0.66
CA GLU A 25 8.16 34.37 -0.83
C GLU A 25 8.77 34.17 -2.23
N GLY A 26 8.42 33.08 -2.93
CA GLY A 26 9.02 32.67 -4.20
C GLY A 26 10.36 31.96 -4.04
N ASN A 27 10.65 31.43 -2.85
CA ASN A 27 11.90 30.74 -2.57
C ASN A 27 11.78 29.26 -2.94
N LEU A 28 12.51 28.84 -3.98
CA LEU A 28 12.63 27.43 -4.36
C LEU A 28 13.25 26.62 -3.21
N PRO A 29 12.73 25.42 -2.90
CA PRO A 29 13.27 24.62 -1.80
C PRO A 29 14.67 24.07 -2.15
N GLY A 30 15.75 24.63 -1.61
CA GLY A 30 17.10 24.11 -1.87
C GLY A 30 17.55 24.33 -3.33
N GLN A 31 18.60 23.62 -3.76
CA GLN A 31 19.23 23.86 -5.07
C GLN A 31 18.45 23.25 -6.25
N ASP A 32 17.85 22.08 -6.04
CA ASP A 32 17.05 21.32 -7.01
C ASP A 32 16.07 20.36 -6.31
N ALA A 33 15.30 19.61 -7.10
CA ALA A 33 14.27 18.70 -6.59
C ALA A 33 14.77 17.39 -5.97
N THR A 34 16.09 17.11 -5.95
CA THR A 34 16.63 15.79 -5.57
C THR A 34 16.14 15.33 -4.20
N GLN A 35 16.28 16.17 -3.18
CA GLN A 35 15.85 15.84 -1.83
C GLN A 35 14.32 15.61 -1.72
N LEU A 36 13.53 16.37 -2.48
CA LEU A 36 12.07 16.15 -2.51
C LEU A 36 11.76 14.79 -3.11
N MET A 37 12.47 14.41 -4.17
CA MET A 37 12.28 13.12 -4.82
C MET A 37 12.78 11.96 -3.96
N ASP A 38 13.79 12.15 -3.12
CA ASP A 38 14.21 11.14 -2.13
C ASP A 38 13.13 10.90 -1.06
N LEU A 39 12.46 11.97 -0.60
CA LEU A 39 11.42 11.90 0.42
C LEU A 39 10.05 11.49 -0.13
N LEU A 40 9.76 11.79 -1.38
CA LEU A 40 8.44 11.57 -1.98
C LEU A 40 8.15 10.09 -2.14
N ARG A 41 7.07 9.58 -1.57
CA ARG A 41 6.76 8.15 -1.69
C ARG A 41 6.60 7.71 -3.16
N PRO A 42 7.12 6.53 -3.55
CA PRO A 42 6.79 5.92 -4.83
C PRO A 42 5.33 5.48 -4.90
N ALA A 43 4.87 5.15 -6.11
CA ALA A 43 3.52 4.66 -6.39
C ALA A 43 2.41 5.62 -5.90
N GLY A 44 2.56 6.91 -6.21
CA GLY A 44 1.50 7.91 -6.05
C GLY A 44 1.79 9.05 -5.07
N GLY A 45 3.03 9.23 -4.61
CA GLY A 45 3.46 10.45 -3.92
C GLY A 45 3.24 11.68 -4.79
N VAL A 46 2.80 12.78 -4.19
CA VAL A 46 2.54 14.04 -4.89
C VAL A 46 3.42 15.17 -4.36
N VAL A 47 4.04 15.92 -5.27
CA VAL A 47 4.59 17.25 -4.97
C VAL A 47 3.63 18.26 -5.57
N MET A 48 3.19 19.22 -4.76
CA MET A 48 2.34 20.33 -5.20
C MET A 48 2.92 21.63 -4.66
N LEU A 49 3.56 22.40 -5.54
CA LEU A 49 4.22 23.66 -5.19
C LEU A 49 3.51 24.81 -5.89
N GLY A 50 3.01 25.76 -5.10
CA GLY A 50 2.37 26.97 -5.62
C GLY A 50 3.31 28.17 -5.54
N HIS A 51 3.04 29.17 -6.35
CA HIS A 51 3.70 30.46 -6.30
C HIS A 51 2.72 31.60 -6.65
N MET A 52 2.53 32.54 -5.71
CA MET A 52 1.59 33.66 -5.86
C MET A 52 2.27 35.03 -6.04
N ALA A 53 3.58 35.14 -5.82
CA ALA A 53 4.28 36.43 -5.76
C ALA A 53 4.82 36.94 -7.11
N GLY A 54 4.61 36.20 -8.21
CA GLY A 54 5.03 36.56 -9.57
C GLY A 54 6.55 36.66 -9.80
N LYS A 55 7.38 36.16 -8.86
CA LYS A 55 8.85 36.15 -8.94
C LYS A 55 9.40 34.97 -9.74
N LEU A 56 8.68 33.84 -9.74
CA LEU A 56 9.08 32.63 -10.46
C LEU A 56 8.30 32.53 -11.77
N SER A 57 8.98 32.07 -12.81
CA SER A 57 8.37 31.72 -14.10
C SER A 57 8.19 30.20 -14.19
N GLU A 58 7.28 29.76 -15.07
CA GLU A 58 7.12 28.34 -15.42
C GLU A 58 8.46 27.67 -15.76
N GLN A 59 9.26 28.30 -16.63
CA GLN A 59 10.55 27.78 -17.06
C GLN A 59 11.51 27.58 -15.87
N SER A 60 11.58 28.56 -14.97
CA SER A 60 12.47 28.46 -13.80
C SER A 60 12.11 27.30 -12.87
N ILE A 61 10.81 27.00 -12.73
CA ILE A 61 10.34 25.88 -11.91
C ILE A 61 10.64 24.55 -12.61
N GLN A 62 10.35 24.46 -13.91
CA GLN A 62 10.65 23.27 -14.72
C GLN A 62 12.14 22.94 -14.73
N ASP A 63 13.00 23.95 -14.88
CA ASP A 63 14.46 23.76 -14.86
C ASP A 63 14.96 23.29 -13.49
N TRP A 64 14.37 23.79 -12.40
CA TRP A 64 14.69 23.35 -11.04
C TRP A 64 14.32 21.87 -10.80
N PHE A 65 13.15 21.43 -11.27
CA PHE A 65 12.77 20.01 -11.24
C PHE A 65 13.69 19.15 -12.12
N ARG A 66 14.02 19.62 -13.33
CA ARG A 66 14.88 18.90 -14.28
C ARG A 66 16.27 18.65 -13.71
N LYS A 67 16.84 19.61 -12.97
CA LYS A 67 18.12 19.44 -12.27
C LYS A 67 18.08 18.32 -11.24
N GLY A 68 16.95 18.13 -10.57
CA GLY A 68 16.73 17.02 -9.63
C GLY A 68 16.28 15.72 -10.30
N GLY A 69 16.46 15.58 -11.62
CA GLY A 69 16.19 14.33 -12.35
C GLY A 69 14.71 14.01 -12.60
N THR A 70 13.81 14.98 -12.46
CA THR A 70 12.37 14.75 -12.68
C THR A 70 11.73 15.85 -13.51
N GLN A 71 10.57 15.55 -14.10
CA GLN A 71 9.75 16.52 -14.80
C GLN A 71 8.53 16.87 -13.97
N CYS A 72 8.03 18.09 -14.12
CA CYS A 72 6.79 18.55 -13.51
C CYS A 72 5.84 19.08 -14.58
N THR A 73 4.55 19.07 -14.26
CA THR A 73 3.55 19.84 -15.00
C THR A 73 3.36 21.16 -14.27
N VAL A 74 3.46 22.27 -14.99
CA VAL A 74 3.16 23.60 -14.46
C VAL A 74 1.85 24.10 -15.06
N SER A 75 1.04 24.78 -14.26
CA SER A 75 -0.23 25.37 -14.71
C SER A 75 -0.52 26.67 -13.99
N ASP A 76 -1.14 27.61 -14.70
CA ASP A 76 -1.74 28.80 -14.11
C ASP A 76 -3.14 28.47 -13.59
N ALA A 77 -3.35 28.65 -12.29
CA ALA A 77 -4.66 28.45 -11.67
C ALA A 77 -4.84 29.37 -10.46
N ASN A 78 -6.05 29.92 -10.30
CA ASN A 78 -6.41 30.79 -9.17
C ASN A 78 -5.46 31.99 -8.95
N GLY A 79 -4.89 32.53 -10.03
CA GLY A 79 -3.97 33.66 -9.96
C GLY A 79 -2.54 33.32 -9.52
N GLY A 80 -2.15 32.04 -9.55
CA GLY A 80 -0.78 31.61 -9.27
C GLY A 80 -0.29 30.51 -10.21
N LEU A 81 1.02 30.29 -10.18
CA LEU A 81 1.70 29.20 -10.87
C LEU A 81 1.78 27.97 -9.95
N TRP A 82 1.38 26.81 -10.47
CA TRP A 82 1.35 25.55 -9.72
C TRP A 82 2.15 24.48 -10.44
N ALA A 83 3.16 23.95 -9.77
CA ALA A 83 3.91 22.79 -10.22
C ALA A 83 3.43 21.52 -9.52
N HIS A 84 3.15 20.51 -10.33
CA HIS A 84 2.64 19.22 -9.90
C HIS A 84 3.55 18.09 -10.40
N VAL A 85 3.90 17.19 -9.50
CA VAL A 85 4.54 15.90 -9.80
C VAL A 85 3.76 14.81 -9.10
N LYS A 86 3.45 13.74 -9.82
CA LYS A 86 2.96 12.48 -9.24
C LYS A 86 3.97 11.38 -9.51
N ARG A 87 4.62 10.86 -8.47
CA ARG A 87 5.66 9.83 -8.58
C ARG A 87 5.03 8.50 -8.98
N GLY A 88 5.58 7.88 -10.02
CA GLY A 88 5.23 6.51 -10.44
C GLY A 88 5.76 5.43 -9.48
N LYS A 89 5.54 4.16 -9.82
CA LYS A 89 6.24 3.04 -9.18
C LYS A 89 7.75 3.19 -9.40
N LEU A 90 8.56 2.62 -8.50
CA LEU A 90 9.99 2.51 -8.75
C LEU A 90 10.20 1.57 -9.95
N GLU A 91 11.02 1.99 -10.91
CA GLU A 91 11.40 1.14 -12.03
C GLU A 91 12.21 -0.06 -11.52
N GLY A 92 11.85 -1.27 -11.95
CA GLY A 92 12.46 -2.52 -11.45
C GLY A 92 11.94 -3.03 -10.11
N ALA A 93 11.02 -2.32 -9.44
CA ALA A 93 10.39 -2.86 -8.22
C ALA A 93 9.40 -3.99 -8.55
N GLY A 94 9.45 -5.04 -7.74
CA GLY A 94 8.54 -6.18 -7.82
C GLY A 94 7.23 -5.96 -7.07
N ASP A 95 6.24 -6.81 -7.34
CA ASP A 95 4.96 -6.85 -6.64
C ASP A 95 4.77 -8.23 -5.97
N TRP A 96 3.95 -8.30 -4.92
CA TRP A 96 3.55 -9.54 -4.23
C TRP A 96 2.02 -9.58 -4.08
N THR A 97 1.34 -9.84 -5.18
CA THR A 97 -0.12 -9.73 -5.32
C THR A 97 -0.89 -10.96 -4.84
N HIS A 98 -0.23 -12.11 -4.71
CA HIS A 98 -0.78 -13.40 -4.34
C HIS A 98 0.04 -14.05 -3.21
N GLN A 99 -0.51 -15.10 -2.58
CA GLN A 99 0.15 -15.83 -1.49
C GLN A 99 1.60 -16.24 -1.79
N TYR A 100 1.90 -16.61 -3.04
CA TYR A 100 3.21 -17.10 -3.48
C TYR A 100 3.79 -16.22 -4.60
N GLY A 101 3.72 -14.89 -4.44
CA GLY A 101 4.26 -13.92 -5.38
C GLY A 101 3.19 -13.35 -6.30
N LEU A 102 3.17 -13.79 -7.56
CA LEU A 102 2.18 -13.38 -8.56
C LEU A 102 1.19 -14.52 -8.85
N ALA A 103 0.31 -14.31 -9.84
CA ALA A 103 -0.71 -15.29 -10.23
C ALA A 103 -0.13 -16.65 -10.67
N ASP A 104 1.16 -16.71 -11.00
CA ASP A 104 1.88 -17.93 -11.39
C ASP A 104 2.43 -18.74 -10.19
N ASN A 105 2.30 -18.24 -8.96
CA ASN A 105 2.78 -18.87 -7.72
C ASN A 105 4.28 -19.27 -7.74
N THR A 106 5.12 -18.50 -8.43
CA THR A 106 6.56 -18.79 -8.56
C THR A 106 7.38 -18.54 -7.30
N THR A 107 6.78 -17.93 -6.25
CA THR A 107 7.50 -17.49 -5.04
C THR A 107 8.64 -16.53 -5.35
N ASN A 108 8.45 -15.69 -6.38
CA ASN A 108 9.42 -14.72 -6.85
C ASN A 108 8.72 -13.37 -7.07
N SER A 109 9.23 -12.30 -6.47
CA SER A 109 8.68 -10.94 -6.58
C SER A 109 8.99 -10.25 -7.91
N ARG A 110 10.00 -10.73 -8.63
CA ARG A 110 10.60 -10.10 -9.82
C ARG A 110 11.13 -8.69 -9.53
N ASP A 111 11.65 -8.49 -8.31
CA ASP A 111 12.27 -7.24 -7.87
C ASP A 111 13.76 -7.20 -8.25
N ASP A 112 14.17 -6.16 -8.95
CA ASP A 112 15.54 -5.92 -9.40
C ASP A 112 16.32 -4.96 -8.48
N LEU A 113 15.64 -4.32 -7.52
CA LEU A 113 16.19 -3.23 -6.71
C LEU A 113 16.80 -3.73 -5.40
N VAL A 114 16.15 -4.68 -4.73
CA VAL A 114 16.56 -5.16 -3.40
C VAL A 114 17.80 -6.05 -3.52
N ARG A 115 18.93 -5.55 -3.03
CA ARG A 115 20.23 -6.25 -3.00
C ARG A 115 21.13 -5.70 -1.89
N GLY A 116 22.05 -6.53 -1.40
CA GLY A 116 23.09 -6.09 -0.46
C GLY A 116 22.63 -5.95 1.00
N GLU A 117 23.25 -5.03 1.73
CA GLU A 117 22.96 -4.78 3.14
C GLU A 117 21.63 -4.03 3.31
N MET A 118 20.78 -4.53 4.20
CA MET A 118 19.43 -4.01 4.44
C MET A 118 19.37 -3.21 5.74
N GLY A 119 18.62 -2.11 5.71
CA GLY A 119 18.31 -1.29 6.88
C GLY A 119 16.80 -1.18 7.13
N ILE A 120 16.42 -0.66 8.29
CA ILE A 120 15.01 -0.39 8.61
C ILE A 120 14.58 0.88 7.86
N LEU A 121 13.59 0.76 6.97
CA LEU A 121 12.95 1.92 6.33
C LEU A 121 11.92 2.57 7.26
N TRP A 122 11.06 1.75 7.88
CA TRP A 122 10.06 2.17 8.85
C TRP A 122 9.71 1.03 9.81
N TRP A 123 9.18 1.39 10.98
CA TRP A 123 8.63 0.47 11.99
C TRP A 123 7.44 1.16 12.68
N GLY A 124 6.32 0.45 12.83
CA GLY A 124 5.10 1.07 13.36
C GLY A 124 3.92 0.11 13.53
N GLU A 125 2.73 0.70 13.65
CA GLU A 125 1.45 -0.01 13.75
C GLU A 125 1.06 -0.71 12.42
N PRO A 126 0.17 -1.73 12.43
CA PRO A 126 -0.46 -2.34 13.60
C PRO A 126 0.52 -3.22 14.39
N GLY A 127 0.46 -3.13 15.71
CA GLY A 127 1.23 -4.01 16.60
C GLY A 127 0.74 -5.47 16.59
N PRO A 128 1.29 -6.34 17.44
CA PRO A 128 0.98 -7.77 17.42
C PRO A 128 -0.43 -8.12 17.91
N ARG A 129 -1.05 -7.26 18.74
CA ARG A 129 -2.36 -7.52 19.38
C ARG A 129 -3.48 -7.97 18.42
N PRO A 130 -3.71 -7.31 17.26
CA PRO A 130 -4.72 -7.77 16.30
C PRO A 130 -4.28 -8.92 15.40
N MET A 131 -3.07 -9.46 15.56
CA MET A 131 -2.52 -10.48 14.66
C MET A 131 -2.86 -11.89 15.18
N PRO A 132 -3.34 -12.80 14.30
CA PRO A 132 -3.63 -14.17 14.67
C PRO A 132 -2.35 -14.94 14.97
N ASP A 133 -2.46 -15.99 15.79
CA ASP A 133 -1.35 -16.89 16.07
C ASP A 133 -0.75 -17.48 14.79
N ARG A 134 0.59 -17.56 14.74
CA ARG A 134 1.33 -18.00 13.55
C ARG A 134 1.12 -19.50 13.24
N GLY A 135 0.83 -20.33 14.24
CA GLY A 135 0.64 -21.77 14.11
C GLY A 135 -0.48 -22.14 13.12
N GLY A 136 -1.49 -21.28 13.00
CA GLY A 136 -2.59 -21.41 12.05
C GLY A 136 -2.19 -21.36 10.57
N ARG A 137 -0.95 -20.98 10.22
CA ARG A 137 -0.48 -20.79 8.83
C ARG A 137 -1.42 -19.85 8.07
N ASN A 138 -1.51 -18.61 8.56
CA ASN A 138 -2.37 -17.55 8.04
C ASN A 138 -1.87 -17.01 6.69
N PRO A 139 -2.70 -16.26 5.94
CA PRO A 139 -2.28 -15.63 4.70
C PRO A 139 -1.05 -14.75 4.88
N ALA A 140 -0.17 -14.75 3.88
CA ALA A 140 0.92 -13.78 3.82
C ALA A 140 0.34 -12.38 3.52
N PRO A 141 0.99 -11.30 4.02
CA PRO A 141 0.71 -9.97 3.52
C PRO A 141 0.86 -9.88 2.00
N LEU A 142 0.08 -9.02 1.39
CA LEU A 142 0.19 -8.69 -0.03
C LEU A 142 0.78 -7.29 -0.19
N SER A 143 1.57 -7.08 -1.24
CA SER A 143 2.10 -5.76 -1.60
C SER A 143 1.84 -5.49 -3.07
N ALA A 144 1.11 -4.42 -3.37
CA ALA A 144 0.78 -4.02 -4.73
C ALA A 144 0.69 -2.50 -4.83
N ASN A 145 1.37 -1.92 -5.82
CA ASN A 145 1.26 -0.50 -6.15
C ASN A 145 1.45 0.42 -4.92
N GLY A 146 2.50 0.17 -4.14
CA GLY A 146 2.87 0.95 -2.95
C GLY A 146 1.96 0.76 -1.74
N ARG A 147 1.11 -0.27 -1.74
CA ARG A 147 0.22 -0.58 -0.62
C ARG A 147 0.50 -1.98 -0.11
N MET A 148 0.48 -2.13 1.20
CA MET A 148 0.63 -3.40 1.89
C MET A 148 -0.68 -3.77 2.58
N PHE A 149 -1.16 -4.99 2.36
CA PHE A 149 -2.41 -5.49 2.94
C PHE A 149 -2.09 -6.60 3.93
N VAL A 150 -2.47 -6.40 5.19
CA VAL A 150 -2.16 -7.32 6.29
C VAL A 150 -3.46 -7.78 6.93
N GLN A 151 -3.74 -9.08 6.83
CA GLN A 151 -4.90 -9.68 7.49
C GLN A 151 -4.55 -10.05 8.93
N GLY A 152 -5.26 -9.44 9.87
CA GLY A 152 -5.29 -9.81 11.29
C GLY A 152 -6.44 -10.77 11.62
N ASP A 153 -6.75 -10.94 12.90
CA ASP A 153 -7.92 -11.67 13.35
C ASP A 153 -9.15 -10.77 13.24
N ARG A 154 -10.07 -11.10 12.33
CA ARG A 154 -11.32 -10.34 12.10
C ARG A 154 -11.10 -8.88 11.66
N VAL A 155 -9.87 -8.55 11.25
CA VAL A 155 -9.47 -7.21 10.80
C VAL A 155 -8.49 -7.30 9.63
N LEU A 156 -8.54 -6.34 8.71
CA LEU A 156 -7.66 -6.22 7.57
C LEU A 156 -7.18 -4.78 7.50
N PHE A 157 -5.87 -4.61 7.38
CA PHE A 157 -5.22 -3.31 7.31
C PHE A 157 -4.75 -3.05 5.89
N GLY A 158 -5.08 -1.87 5.36
CA GLY A 158 -4.40 -1.30 4.19
C GLY A 158 -3.39 -0.27 4.66
N LEU A 159 -2.12 -0.51 4.36
CA LEU A 159 -0.98 0.31 4.76
C LEU A 159 -0.30 0.92 3.54
N ASP A 160 0.35 2.05 3.71
CA ASP A 160 1.35 2.52 2.77
C ASP A 160 2.62 1.67 2.93
N ALA A 161 3.06 1.00 1.87
CA ALA A 161 4.19 0.07 1.93
C ALA A 161 5.53 0.78 2.19
N TYR A 162 5.63 2.08 1.90
CA TYR A 162 6.90 2.81 1.97
C TYR A 162 7.13 3.53 3.29
N ASN A 163 6.07 3.81 4.06
CA ASN A 163 6.21 4.52 5.35
C ASN A 163 5.37 3.93 6.49
N GLY A 164 4.61 2.85 6.25
CA GLY A 164 3.85 2.15 7.28
C GLY A 164 2.56 2.86 7.72
N THR A 165 2.17 3.97 7.09
CA THR A 165 0.94 4.68 7.44
C THR A 165 -0.28 3.79 7.23
N VAL A 166 -1.11 3.63 8.25
CA VAL A 166 -2.41 2.96 8.11
C VAL A 166 -3.34 3.85 7.28
N LEU A 167 -3.68 3.40 6.08
CA LEU A 167 -4.57 4.10 5.16
C LEU A 167 -6.04 3.83 5.51
N TRP A 168 -6.35 2.59 5.90
CA TRP A 168 -7.68 2.16 6.29
C TRP A 168 -7.63 0.84 7.06
N THR A 169 -8.70 0.60 7.82
CA THR A 169 -8.94 -0.64 8.56
C THR A 169 -10.32 -1.17 8.21
N PHE A 170 -10.41 -2.45 7.86
CA PHE A 170 -11.65 -3.14 7.54
C PHE A 170 -11.91 -4.24 8.58
N PHE A 171 -13.02 -4.16 9.30
CA PHE A 171 -13.41 -5.15 10.31
C PHE A 171 -14.48 -6.08 9.75
N SER A 172 -14.31 -7.38 9.97
CA SER A 172 -15.34 -8.40 9.70
C SER A 172 -15.22 -9.54 10.71
N PRO A 173 -16.23 -9.73 11.59
CA PRO A 173 -16.24 -10.82 12.57
C PRO A 173 -16.06 -12.22 11.99
N GLU A 174 -16.45 -12.41 10.74
CA GLU A 174 -16.42 -13.67 10.00
C GLU A 174 -15.08 -13.91 9.30
N MET A 175 -14.25 -12.87 9.16
CA MET A 175 -13.00 -12.93 8.42
C MET A 175 -11.92 -13.64 9.23
N ARG A 176 -11.74 -14.92 8.94
CA ARG A 176 -10.62 -15.74 9.40
C ARG A 176 -10.18 -16.66 8.27
N ARG A 177 -8.87 -16.78 8.07
CA ARG A 177 -8.28 -17.72 7.12
C ARG A 177 -7.01 -18.30 7.71
N SER A 178 -6.86 -19.61 7.58
CA SER A 178 -5.73 -20.39 8.07
C SER A 178 -5.44 -21.52 7.09
N ASN A 179 -4.42 -22.34 7.38
CA ASN A 179 -4.10 -23.55 6.65
C ASN A 179 -3.79 -23.30 5.16
N MET A 180 -2.97 -22.28 4.88
CA MET A 180 -2.57 -21.88 3.51
C MET A 180 -2.17 -23.06 2.61
N PRO A 181 -1.44 -24.10 3.07
CA PRO A 181 -1.04 -25.21 2.21
C PRO A 181 -2.18 -26.09 1.68
N ARG A 182 -3.38 -26.04 2.25
CA ARG A 182 -4.53 -26.87 1.80
C ARG A 182 -5.68 -26.02 1.31
N ASP A 183 -5.98 -24.94 2.02
CA ASP A 183 -7.13 -24.11 1.72
C ASP A 183 -6.75 -22.99 0.73
N GLY A 184 -5.48 -22.60 0.68
CA GLY A 184 -5.02 -21.43 -0.07
C GLY A 184 -5.42 -20.10 0.58
N SER A 185 -4.87 -19.00 0.08
CA SER A 185 -5.22 -17.65 0.56
C SER A 185 -6.64 -17.27 0.14
N ASN A 186 -7.22 -16.37 0.93
CA ASN A 186 -8.54 -15.75 0.73
C ASN A 186 -8.42 -14.32 0.20
N MET A 187 -7.26 -13.84 -0.24
CA MET A 187 -7.11 -12.51 -0.81
C MET A 187 -6.10 -12.42 -1.96
N VAL A 188 -6.34 -11.47 -2.87
CA VAL A 188 -5.46 -11.09 -3.99
C VAL A 188 -5.55 -9.58 -4.20
N ALA A 189 -4.41 -8.96 -4.47
CA ALA A 189 -4.34 -7.54 -4.76
C ALA A 189 -4.11 -7.29 -6.26
N THR A 190 -4.70 -6.23 -6.78
CA THR A 190 -4.32 -5.56 -8.03
C THR A 190 -3.77 -4.17 -7.68
N ASP A 191 -3.42 -3.38 -8.70
CA ASP A 191 -2.97 -2.00 -8.48
C ASP A 191 -3.99 -1.10 -7.78
N ASP A 192 -5.29 -1.43 -7.88
CA ASP A 192 -6.39 -0.54 -7.46
C ASP A 192 -7.47 -1.23 -6.62
N THR A 193 -7.42 -2.56 -6.51
CA THR A 193 -8.46 -3.36 -5.86
C THR A 193 -7.84 -4.48 -5.03
N LEU A 194 -8.33 -4.66 -3.81
CA LEU A 194 -8.08 -5.86 -3.03
C LEU A 194 -9.34 -6.71 -3.07
N TYR A 195 -9.25 -7.93 -3.61
CA TYR A 195 -10.33 -8.90 -3.50
C TYR A 195 -10.09 -9.80 -2.31
N ILE A 196 -11.11 -9.99 -1.49
CA ILE A 196 -11.07 -10.85 -0.31
C ILE A 196 -12.32 -11.73 -0.23
N THR A 197 -12.16 -12.98 0.20
CA THR A 197 -13.27 -13.89 0.43
C THR A 197 -13.53 -14.09 1.91
N ILE A 198 -14.81 -13.96 2.26
CA ILE A 198 -15.34 -14.11 3.61
C ILE A 198 -16.62 -14.94 3.49
N GLY A 199 -16.52 -16.23 3.87
CA GLY A 199 -17.63 -17.18 3.73
C GLY A 199 -18.11 -17.31 2.27
N GLY A 200 -19.41 -17.15 2.06
CA GLY A 200 -20.07 -17.18 0.74
C GLY A 200 -19.85 -15.94 -0.14
N GLU A 201 -19.04 -14.97 0.27
CA GLU A 201 -18.89 -13.71 -0.44
C GLU A 201 -17.43 -13.44 -0.84
N CYS A 202 -17.24 -12.98 -2.08
CA CYS A 202 -16.02 -12.32 -2.52
C CYS A 202 -16.28 -10.81 -2.62
N ILE A 203 -15.52 -10.02 -1.89
CA ILE A 203 -15.65 -8.56 -1.81
C ILE A 203 -14.48 -7.92 -2.54
N ALA A 204 -14.77 -6.96 -3.41
CA ALA A 204 -13.79 -6.05 -3.99
C ALA A 204 -13.72 -4.77 -3.14
N LEU A 205 -12.59 -4.53 -2.50
CA LEU A 205 -12.29 -3.31 -1.77
C LEU A 205 -11.43 -2.40 -2.64
N ASP A 206 -11.74 -1.10 -2.63
CA ASP A 206 -10.85 -0.07 -3.15
C ASP A 206 -9.51 -0.12 -2.39
N ALA A 207 -8.41 -0.37 -3.11
CA ALA A 207 -7.11 -0.58 -2.49
C ALA A 207 -6.63 0.64 -1.68
N GLN A 208 -7.01 1.85 -2.07
CA GLN A 208 -6.56 3.10 -1.43
C GLN A 208 -7.38 3.46 -0.19
N THR A 209 -8.66 3.11 -0.16
CA THR A 209 -9.62 3.62 0.83
C THR A 209 -10.29 2.53 1.66
N GLY A 210 -10.15 1.27 1.29
CA GLY A 210 -10.81 0.13 1.94
C GLY A 210 -12.32 0.09 1.71
N LYS A 211 -12.86 0.99 0.86
CA LYS A 211 -14.29 1.05 0.58
C LYS A 211 -14.70 -0.13 -0.28
N ARG A 212 -15.74 -0.84 0.15
CA ARG A 212 -16.39 -1.89 -0.65
C ARG A 212 -16.96 -1.31 -1.94
N ARG A 213 -16.54 -1.85 -3.08
CA ARG A 213 -17.00 -1.45 -4.43
C ARG A 213 -18.10 -2.39 -4.93
N VAL A 214 -17.80 -3.68 -5.00
CA VAL A 214 -18.70 -4.74 -5.49
C VAL A 214 -18.47 -6.02 -4.72
N SER A 215 -19.45 -6.92 -4.74
CA SER A 215 -19.35 -8.26 -4.17
C SER A 215 -19.99 -9.29 -5.09
N VAL A 216 -19.41 -10.49 -5.11
CA VAL A 216 -19.96 -11.65 -5.80
C VAL A 216 -20.28 -12.72 -4.77
N GLN A 217 -21.50 -13.27 -4.85
CA GLN A 217 -21.94 -14.35 -3.98
C GLN A 217 -21.61 -15.71 -4.60
N ALA A 218 -21.22 -16.66 -3.75
CA ALA A 218 -21.18 -18.06 -4.08
C ALA A 218 -22.62 -18.60 -4.30
N PRO A 219 -22.76 -19.73 -5.02
CA PRO A 219 -24.03 -20.46 -5.07
C PRO A 219 -24.52 -20.86 -3.68
N GLN A 220 -25.83 -21.07 -3.54
CA GLN A 220 -26.43 -21.49 -2.26
C GLN A 220 -25.71 -22.72 -1.66
N GLY A 221 -25.39 -22.64 -0.37
CA GLY A 221 -24.71 -23.71 0.37
C GLY A 221 -23.21 -23.84 0.06
N ARG A 222 -22.60 -22.83 -0.57
CA ARG A 222 -21.17 -22.79 -0.85
C ARG A 222 -20.49 -21.55 -0.27
N ASP A 223 -19.23 -21.75 0.13
CA ASP A 223 -18.30 -20.68 0.47
C ASP A 223 -17.40 -20.39 -0.74
N VAL A 224 -16.93 -19.14 -0.86
CA VAL A 224 -15.90 -18.79 -1.84
C VAL A 224 -14.54 -19.25 -1.30
N GLY A 225 -13.82 -20.01 -2.13
CA GLY A 225 -12.56 -20.64 -1.80
C GLY A 225 -11.36 -19.77 -2.16
N TRP A 226 -10.45 -20.39 -2.91
CA TRP A 226 -9.26 -19.74 -3.46
C TRP A 226 -9.65 -18.73 -4.54
N LEU A 227 -8.79 -17.74 -4.74
CA LEU A 227 -8.98 -16.72 -5.75
C LEU A 227 -7.66 -16.28 -6.37
N SER A 228 -7.73 -15.83 -7.61
CA SER A 228 -6.62 -15.18 -8.32
C SER A 228 -7.18 -14.11 -9.23
N ALA A 229 -6.43 -13.02 -9.35
CA ALA A 229 -6.74 -11.94 -10.25
C ALA A 229 -5.56 -11.69 -11.17
N ASN A 230 -5.85 -11.49 -12.45
CA ASN A 230 -4.92 -10.92 -13.41
C ASN A 230 -5.67 -9.84 -14.20
N ASN A 231 -4.96 -9.07 -15.03
CA ASN A 231 -5.53 -7.92 -15.72
C ASN A 231 -6.84 -8.26 -16.45
N LYS A 232 -7.96 -7.80 -15.84
CA LYS A 232 -9.38 -7.90 -16.24
C LYS A 232 -10.13 -9.19 -15.86
N GLN A 233 -9.52 -10.13 -15.15
CA GLN A 233 -10.20 -11.37 -14.74
C GLN A 233 -9.98 -11.66 -13.26
N LEU A 234 -11.08 -12.01 -12.59
CA LEU A 234 -11.08 -12.62 -11.27
C LEU A 234 -11.53 -14.07 -11.44
N LEU A 235 -10.68 -15.00 -11.01
CA LEU A 235 -11.00 -16.42 -10.93
C LEU A 235 -11.18 -16.79 -9.47
N THR A 236 -12.19 -17.60 -9.19
CA THR A 236 -12.42 -18.11 -7.85
C THR A 236 -12.97 -19.53 -7.87
N THR A 237 -12.72 -20.27 -6.79
CA THR A 237 -13.32 -21.58 -6.55
C THR A 237 -14.42 -21.47 -5.51
N THR A 238 -15.24 -22.51 -5.39
CA THR A 238 -16.25 -22.61 -4.33
C THR A 238 -16.15 -23.96 -3.63
N VAL A 239 -16.31 -23.97 -2.32
CA VAL A 239 -16.30 -25.18 -1.48
C VAL A 239 -17.65 -25.35 -0.79
N LYS A 240 -17.93 -26.53 -0.21
CA LYS A 240 -19.13 -26.69 0.62
C LYS A 240 -19.00 -25.80 1.86
N ASN A 241 -20.10 -25.24 2.34
CA ASN A 241 -20.10 -24.43 3.57
C ASN A 241 -19.39 -25.14 4.72
N GLY A 242 -18.52 -24.41 5.42
CA GLY A 242 -17.82 -24.92 6.61
C GLY A 242 -16.68 -25.89 6.32
N SER A 243 -16.27 -26.06 5.06
CA SER A 243 -15.12 -26.93 4.71
C SER A 243 -13.76 -26.32 5.07
N GLY A 244 -13.69 -25.01 5.27
CA GLY A 244 -12.44 -24.31 5.60
C GLY A 244 -11.97 -24.61 7.02
N TYR A 245 -10.67 -24.89 7.18
CA TYR A 245 -10.09 -25.05 8.50
C TYR A 245 -9.96 -23.67 9.17
N LYS A 246 -10.52 -23.55 10.37
CA LYS A 246 -10.32 -22.39 11.25
C LYS A 246 -9.36 -22.81 12.35
N ALA A 247 -8.17 -22.23 12.36
CA ALA A 247 -7.23 -22.42 13.46
C ALA A 247 -7.83 -21.89 14.77
N ASP A 248 -7.50 -22.54 15.88
CA ASP A 248 -7.88 -22.08 17.21
C ASP A 248 -7.18 -20.75 17.54
N GLU A 249 -7.67 -20.05 18.56
CA GLU A 249 -6.92 -18.94 19.16
C GLU A 249 -5.71 -19.57 19.85
N GLY A 250 -4.52 -19.46 19.23
CA GLY A 250 -3.35 -20.24 19.63
C GLY A 250 -2.92 -20.04 21.08
N GLU A 251 -2.08 -20.95 21.58
CA GLU A 251 -1.66 -21.06 23.00
C GLU A 251 -1.02 -19.80 23.60
N TRP A 252 -0.58 -18.85 22.77
CA TRP A 252 0.13 -17.63 23.20
C TRP A 252 -0.76 -16.53 23.75
N TYR A 253 -2.08 -16.63 23.57
CA TYR A 253 -3.06 -15.69 24.10
C TYR A 253 -3.97 -16.32 25.17
N ASN A 254 -3.68 -17.56 25.59
CA ASN A 254 -4.26 -18.19 26.76
C ASN A 254 -3.61 -17.61 28.03
N ASP A 255 -3.80 -16.32 28.28
CA ASP A 255 -3.63 -15.78 29.62
C ASP A 255 -4.76 -16.37 30.45
N GLY A 256 -4.40 -17.35 31.29
CA GLY A 256 -5.33 -18.21 32.03
C GLY A 256 -6.55 -17.48 32.59
N SER A 257 -7.73 -17.81 32.06
CA SER A 257 -8.96 -17.66 32.81
C SER A 257 -9.14 -18.91 33.69
N VAL A 258 -8.74 -18.71 34.95
CA VAL A 258 -9.44 -19.12 36.17
C VAL A 258 -10.33 -20.36 36.06
N ASP A 259 -9.82 -21.48 36.59
CA ASP A 259 -10.51 -22.34 37.56
C ASP A 259 -9.46 -22.95 38.51
#